data_AF-A0A3D2WIX9-F1
#
_entry.id   AF-A0A3D2WIX9-F1
#
_cell.length_a   1.000
_cell.length_b   1.000
_cell.length_c   1.000
_cell.angle_alpha   90.00
_cell.angle_beta   90.00
_cell.angle_gamma   90.00
#
_symmetry.space_group_name_H-M   'P 1'
#
loop_
_entity.id
_entity.type
_entity.pdbx_description
1 polymer ?
#
loop_
_entity_poly.entity_id
_entity_poly.type
_entity_poly.pdbx_seq_one_letter_code
_entity_poly.pdbx_strand_id
1 'polypeptide(L)' 'HDLDVTQAYFVGDSKRDLDAGLAAGAKPVLVLTGNGQKTVSQIDSDIPVFDDLSAFVSFVLR' A
#
# COMPACT_ATOMS: atom_id res chain seq x y z
N HIS A 1 -21.78 11.78 1.30
CA HIS A 1 -21.25 10.65 2.09
C HIS A 1 -19.82 11.00 2.46
N ASP A 2 -19.54 11.13 3.75
CA ASP A 2 -18.18 11.32 4.27
C ASP A 2 -17.49 9.95 4.24
N LEU A 3 -16.45 9.81 3.42
CA LEU A 3 -15.62 8.61 3.39
C LEU A 3 -14.44 8.84 4.33
N ASP A 4 -14.33 8.01 5.37
CA ASP A 4 -13.20 8.05 6.29
C ASP A 4 -11.98 7.38 5.65
N VAL A 5 -11.08 8.20 5.12
CA VAL A 5 -9.83 7.75 4.47
C VAL A 5 -8.88 7.03 5.43
N THR A 6 -9.03 7.21 6.75
CA THR A 6 -8.16 6.55 7.73
C THR A 6 -8.40 5.04 7.83
N GLN A 7 -9.57 4.59 7.37
CA GLN A 7 -9.90 3.18 7.28
C GLN A 7 -9.54 2.56 5.93
N ALA A 8 -9.25 3.39 4.92
CA ALA A 8 -8.97 2.94 3.56
C ALA A 8 -7.54 2.41 3.42
N TYR A 9 -7.38 1.40 2.57
CA TYR A 9 -6.06 0.95 2.12
C TYR A 9 -5.63 1.73 0.88
N PHE A 10 -4.36 2.16 0.87
CA PHE A 10 -3.74 2.86 -0.25
C PHE A 10 -2.66 1.97 -0.86
N VAL A 11 -2.98 1.31 -1.97
CA VAL A 11 -2.11 0.31 -2.60
C VAL A 11 -1.30 0.96 -3.72
N GLY A 12 0.01 0.80 -3.70
CA GLY A 12 0.90 1.33 -4.73
C GLY A 12 2.17 0.51 -4.90
N ASP A 13 2.95 0.81 -5.94
CA ASP A 13 4.22 0.14 -6.25
C ASP A 13 5.43 1.08 -6.06
N SER A 14 5.19 2.35 -5.80
CA SER A 14 6.19 3.39 -5.76
C SER A 14 6.20 4.09 -4.40
N LYS A 15 7.38 4.53 -3.93
CA LYS A 15 7.49 5.24 -2.64
C LYS A 15 6.55 6.44 -2.54
N ARG A 16 6.34 7.15 -3.66
CA ARG A 16 5.44 8.31 -3.74
C ARG A 16 3.99 7.96 -3.40
N ASP A 17 3.53 6.77 -3.77
CA ASP A 17 2.18 6.30 -3.44
C ASP A 17 2.06 6.06 -1.93
N LEU A 18 3.06 5.43 -1.34
CA LEU A 18 3.10 5.15 0.10
C LEU A 18 3.16 6.45 0.91
N ASP A 19 4.00 7.40 0.50
CA ASP A 19 4.09 8.72 1.13
C ASP A 19 2.76 9.48 1.03
N ALA A 20 2.06 9.38 -0.12
CA ALA A 20 0.74 9.99 -0.30
C ALA A 20 -0.33 9.33 0.59
N GLY A 21 -0.33 8.00 0.68
CA GLY A 21 -1.23 7.25 1.56
C GLY A 21 -1.02 7.62 3.03
N LEU A 22 0.24 7.68 3.49
CA LEU A 22 0.60 8.11 4.84
C LEU A 22 0.17 9.57 5.11
N ALA A 23 0.44 10.48 4.17
CA ALA A 23 0.04 11.89 4.31
C ALA A 23 -1.49 12.08 4.34
N ALA A 24 -2.24 11.23 3.66
CA ALA A 24 -3.69 11.20 3.69
C ALA A 24 -4.27 10.53 4.95
N GLY A 25 -3.42 9.90 5.79
CA GLY A 25 -3.84 9.12 6.95
C GLY A 25 -4.39 7.74 6.61
N ALA A 26 -4.27 7.30 5.36
CA ALA A 26 -4.69 5.97 4.91
C ALA A 26 -3.70 4.88 5.35
N LYS A 27 -4.05 3.62 5.10
CA LYS A 27 -3.21 2.46 5.39
C LYS A 27 -2.40 2.08 4.13
N PRO A 28 -1.13 2.49 4.01
CA PRO A 28 -0.35 2.19 2.82
C PRO A 28 -0.08 0.70 2.69
N VAL A 29 -0.04 0.20 1.46
CA VAL A 29 0.30 -1.17 1.11
C VAL A 29 1.18 -1.16 -0.14
N LEU A 30 2.31 -1.86 -0.08
CA LEU A 30 3.21 -2.02 -1.21
C LEU A 30 2.87 -3.31 -1.97
N VAL A 31 2.73 -3.23 -3.29
CA VAL A 31 2.76 -4.39 -4.18
C VAL A 31 4.10 -4.47 -4.91
N LEU A 32 4.63 -5.68 -5.13
CA LEU A 32 5.94 -5.89 -5.74
C LEU A 32 5.94 -5.77 -7.27
N THR A 33 4.77 -5.75 -7.91
CA THR A 33 4.63 -5.45 -9.34
C THR A 33 5.17 -4.05 -9.70
N GLY A 34 5.53 -3.81 -10.96
CA GLY A 34 6.00 -2.50 -11.42
C GLY A 34 7.31 -2.09 -10.75
N ASN A 35 7.32 -0.97 -10.03
CA ASN A 35 8.48 -0.47 -9.28
C ASN A 35 8.63 -1.12 -7.89
N GLY A 36 7.68 -1.95 -7.47
CA GLY A 36 7.60 -2.45 -6.09
C GLY A 36 8.85 -3.14 -5.57
N GLN A 37 9.47 -3.98 -6.41
CA GLN A 37 10.76 -4.63 -6.10
C GLN A 37 11.89 -3.65 -5.76
N LYS A 38 11.88 -2.45 -6.34
CA LYS A 38 12.86 -1.38 -6.02
C LYS A 38 12.42 -0.53 -4.84
N THR A 39 11.11 -0.42 -4.62
CA THR A 39 10.51 0.38 -3.55
C THR A 39 10.63 -0.31 -2.19
N VAL A 40 10.66 -1.65 -2.14
CA VAL A 40 10.74 -2.42 -0.89
C VAL A 40 11.95 -2.06 -0.01
N SER A 41 13.06 -1.62 -0.61
CA SER A 41 14.26 -1.21 0.11
C SER A 41 14.21 0.25 0.61
N GLN A 42 13.17 1.00 0.27
CA GLN A 42 13.01 2.43 0.55
C GLN A 42 11.90 2.71 1.57
N ILE A 43 11.29 1.67 2.13
CA ILE A 43 10.12 1.73 3.00
C ILE A 43 10.44 1.21 4.40
N ASP A 44 9.65 1.64 5.37
CA ASP A 44 9.73 1.12 6.73
C ASP A 44 9.24 -0.33 6.79
N SER A 45 9.70 -1.07 7.80
CA SER A 45 9.32 -2.47 8.04
C SER A 45 7.82 -2.68 8.29
N ASP A 46 7.11 -1.61 8.61
CA ASP A 46 5.73 -1.67 9.09
C ASP A 46 4.71 -1.58 7.94
N ILE A 47 5.17 -1.29 6.70
CA ILE A 47 4.30 -1.27 5.52
C ILE A 47 4.12 -2.70 5.00
N PRO A 48 2.88 -3.22 4.94
CA PRO A 48 2.61 -4.54 4.38
C PRO A 48 3.04 -4.62 2.91
N VAL A 49 3.69 -5.73 2.55
CA VAL A 49 4.19 -5.99 1.20
C VAL A 49 3.52 -7.24 0.64
N PHE A 50 3.01 -7.16 -0.58
CA PHE A 50 2.37 -8.27 -1.30
C PHE A 50 2.99 -8.43 -2.68
N ASP A 51 2.96 -9.65 -3.22
CA ASP A 51 3.51 -9.92 -4.56
C ASP A 51 2.82 -9.10 -5.65
N ASP A 52 1.49 -9.00 -5.58
CA ASP A 52 0.66 -8.25 -6.51
C ASP A 52 -0.66 -7.78 -5.85
N LEU A 53 -1.47 -7.05 -6.62
CA LEU A 53 -2.77 -6.58 -6.18
C LEU A 53 -3.75 -7.73 -5.87
N SER A 54 -3.67 -8.85 -6.59
CA SER A 54 -4.55 -10.01 -6.39
C SER A 54 -4.30 -10.67 -5.04
N ALA A 55 -3.02 -10.82 -4.66
CA ALA A 55 -2.60 -11.31 -3.35
C ALA A 55 -3.12 -10.40 -2.23
N PHE A 56 -3.02 -9.08 -2.40
CA PHE A 56 -3.55 -8.12 -1.43
C PHE A 56 -5.08 -8.22 -1.29
N VAL A 57 -5.82 -8.25 -2.40
CA VAL A 57 -7.29 -8.38 -2.36
C VAL A 57 -7.72 -9.69 -1.68
N SER A 58 -7.01 -10.78 -1.95
CA SER A 58 -7.24 -12.08 -1.32
C SER A 58 -6.97 -12.07 0.19
N PHE A 59 -6.08 -11.20 0.67
CA PHE A 59 -5.85 -10.98 2.09
C PHE A 59 -6.97 -10.16 2.74
N VAL A 60 -7.45 -9.11 2.07
CA VAL A 60 -8.49 -8.21 2.60
C VAL A 60 -9.87 -8.87 2.66
N LEU A 61 -10.20 -9.73 1.70
CA LEU A 61 -11.53 -10.36 1.58
C LEU A 61 -11.66 -11.70 2.34
N ARG A 62 -10.64 -12.08 3.13
CA ARG A 62 -10.71 -13.23 4.03
C ARG A 62 -11.21 -12.82 5.39
#